data_AF-A0A6L5PK52-F1
#
_entry.id   AF-A0A6L5PK52-F1
#
_cell.length_a   1.000
_cell.length_b   1.000
_cell.length_c   1.000
_cell.angle_alpha   90.00
_cell.angle_beta   90.00
_cell.angle_gamma   90.00
#
_symmetry.space_group_name_H-M   'P 1'
#
loop_
_entity.id
_entity.type
_entity.pdbx_description
1 polymer ?
#
loop_
_entity_poly.entity_id
_entity_poly.type
_entity_poly.pdbx_seq_one_letter_code
_entity_poly.pdbx_strand_id
1 'polypeptide(L)'
;MNDARLGIVRLSLPDERQVALQLTFAALDAKGHDWLLDRFKVLQKGRAGASSALGDLLEVLTAGAITKADVIGAPVAAFPLSPCMKACWDAWELAQYGPAGRSAEAGPANPQTRRPTLWRRLFGRR
;
A
#
# COMPACT_ATOMS: atom_id res chain seq x y z
N MET A 1 -12.03 4.32 -11.75
CA MET A 1 -11.55 5.64 -11.27
C MET A 1 -10.90 5.40 -9.91
N ASN A 2 -9.57 5.56 -9.77
CA ASN A 2 -8.88 5.38 -8.50
C ASN A 2 -9.33 6.46 -7.52
N ASP A 3 -9.96 6.08 -6.42
CA ASP A 3 -10.27 7.03 -5.35
C ASP A 3 -9.04 7.18 -4.46
N ALA A 4 -8.09 8.01 -4.91
CA ALA A 4 -6.85 8.28 -4.22
C ALA A 4 -7.07 8.87 -2.80
N ARG A 5 -8.27 9.41 -2.51
CA ARG A 5 -8.64 9.93 -1.19
C ARG A 5 -8.81 8.82 -0.15
N LEU A 6 -9.07 7.59 -0.58
CA LEU A 6 -9.24 6.42 0.30
C LEU A 6 -7.93 5.64 0.48
N GLY A 7 -6.84 6.02 -0.18
CA GLY A 7 -5.59 5.26 -0.14
C GLY A 7 -5.68 3.93 -0.91
N ILE A 8 -6.61 3.82 -1.86
CA ILE A 8 -6.88 2.58 -2.60
C ILE A 8 -6.48 2.74 -4.07
N VAL A 9 -5.70 1.77 -4.56
CA VAL A 9 -5.40 1.59 -5.99
C VAL A 9 -6.20 0.39 -6.49
N ARG A 10 -6.92 0.55 -7.61
CA ARG A 10 -7.67 -0.53 -8.26
C ARG A 10 -6.81 -1.17 -9.35
N LEU A 11 -6.53 -2.46 -9.18
CA LEU A 11 -5.90 -3.32 -10.18
C LEU A 11 -6.98 -3.97 -11.04
N SER A 12 -6.97 -3.67 -12.34
CA SER A 12 -7.76 -4.38 -13.35
C SER A 12 -7.03 -5.67 -13.75
N LEU A 13 -7.65 -6.82 -13.51
CA LEU A 13 -7.16 -8.10 -14.00
C LEU A 13 -7.75 -8.43 -15.38
N PRO A 14 -7.10 -9.32 -16.17
CA PRO A 14 -7.56 -9.66 -17.52
C PRO A 14 -8.90 -10.39 -17.61
N ASP A 15 -9.40 -10.92 -16.49
CA ASP A 15 -10.73 -11.51 -16.34
C ASP A 15 -11.79 -10.49 -15.91
N GLU A 16 -11.53 -9.20 -16.17
CA GLU A 16 -12.36 -8.05 -15.83
C GLU A 16 -12.55 -7.80 -14.33
N ARG A 17 -11.94 -8.61 -13.44
CA ARG A 17 -11.98 -8.37 -12.00
C ARG A 17 -11.25 -7.08 -11.63
N GLN A 18 -11.83 -6.35 -10.70
CA GLN A 18 -11.26 -5.15 -10.10
C GLN A 18 -10.87 -5.42 -8.66
N VAL A 19 -9.57 -5.36 -8.37
CA VAL A 19 -9.02 -5.72 -7.07
C VAL A 19 -8.52 -4.45 -6.38
N ALA A 20 -8.95 -4.23 -5.14
CA ALA A 20 -8.44 -3.13 -4.33
C ALA A 20 -7.07 -3.50 -3.75
N LEU A 21 -6.10 -2.61 -3.95
CA LEU A 21 -4.79 -2.63 -3.33
C LEU A 21 -4.70 -1.47 -2.35
N GLN A 22 -4.37 -1.77 -1.10
CA GLN A 22 -4.17 -0.80 -0.05
C GLN A 22 -3.07 -1.30 0.88
N LEU A 23 -2.05 -0.48 1.07
CA LEU A 23 -1.07 -0.72 2.13
C LEU A 23 -1.64 -0.22 3.46
N THR A 24 -1.81 -1.12 4.42
CA THR A 24 -2.36 -0.80 5.74
C THR A 24 -1.26 -0.78 6.81
N PHE A 25 -1.52 -0.13 7.94
CA PHE A 25 -0.62 -0.20 9.09
C PHE A 25 -0.44 -1.64 9.61
N ALA A 26 -1.50 -2.46 9.59
CA ALA A 26 -1.41 -3.87 9.97
C ALA A 26 -0.46 -4.66 9.05
N ALA A 27 -0.47 -4.37 7.75
CA ALA A 27 0.48 -4.96 6.80
C ALA A 27 1.92 -4.55 7.09
N LEU A 28 2.14 -3.26 7.43
CA LEU A 28 3.45 -2.74 7.81
C LEU A 28 3.95 -3.33 9.13
N ASP A 29 3.10 -3.47 10.14
CA ASP A 29 3.45 -4.08 11.42
C ASP A 29 3.79 -5.57 11.27
N ALA A 30 3.08 -6.29 10.40
CA ALA A 30 3.27 -7.72 10.19
C ALA A 30 4.52 -8.08 9.37
N LYS A 31 4.92 -7.22 8.42
CA LYS A 31 6.01 -7.52 7.47
C LYS A 31 7.22 -6.60 7.58
N GLY A 32 7.00 -5.34 7.96
CA GLY A 32 8.03 -4.30 7.97
C GLY A 32 8.24 -3.62 6.61
N HIS A 33 8.73 -2.39 6.67
CA HIS A 33 9.01 -1.53 5.50
C HIS A 33 10.11 -2.12 4.60
N ASP A 34 11.21 -2.59 5.20
CA ASP A 34 12.34 -3.17 4.47
C ASP A 34 11.95 -4.42 3.67
N TRP A 35 11.08 -5.26 4.25
CA TRP A 35 10.61 -6.47 3.59
C TRP A 35 9.85 -6.13 2.28
N LEU A 36 8.97 -5.12 2.32
CA LEU A 36 8.22 -4.66 1.15
C LEU A 36 9.16 -4.13 0.07
N LEU A 37 10.12 -3.29 0.44
CA LEU A 37 11.14 -2.79 -0.49
C LEU A 37 11.95 -3.91 -1.12
N ASP A 38 12.31 -4.94 -0.36
CA ASP A 38 13.02 -6.09 -0.89
C ASP A 38 12.19 -6.89 -1.89
N ARG A 39 10.87 -7.02 -1.69
CA ARG A 39 9.99 -7.64 -2.70
C ARG A 39 9.94 -6.81 -3.98
N PHE A 40 9.82 -5.48 -3.87
CA PHE A 40 9.86 -4.60 -5.04
C PHE A 40 11.18 -4.68 -5.82
N LYS A 41 12.33 -4.75 -5.12
CA LYS A 41 13.64 -4.95 -5.75
C LYS A 41 13.71 -6.27 -6.53
N VAL A 42 13.11 -7.34 -6.01
CA VAL A 42 13.05 -8.63 -6.71
C VAL A 42 12.22 -8.52 -7.99
N LEU A 43 11.05 -7.87 -7.93
CA LEU A 43 10.22 -7.61 -9.11
C LEU A 43 10.96 -6.79 -10.17
N GLN A 44 11.58 -5.69 -9.78
CA GLN A 44 12.27 -4.78 -10.70
C GLN A 44 13.44 -5.45 -11.44
N LYS A 45 14.14 -6.38 -10.78
CA LYS A 45 15.28 -7.09 -11.39
C LYS A 45 14.85 -8.17 -12.38
N GLY A 46 13.56 -8.54 -12.44
CA GLY A 46 13.04 -9.53 -13.39
C GLY A 46 13.65 -10.93 -13.26
N ARG A 47 14.22 -11.27 -12.09
CA ARG A 47 14.92 -12.55 -11.85
C ARG A 47 13.96 -13.67 -11.48
N ALA A 48 14.50 -14.90 -11.40
CA ALA A 48 13.83 -16.02 -10.76
C ALA A 48 13.25 -15.61 -9.40
N GLY A 49 11.96 -15.86 -9.18
CA GLY A 49 11.23 -15.43 -7.99
C GLY A 49 10.37 -14.17 -8.17
N ALA A 50 10.37 -13.51 -9.33
CA ALA A 50 9.50 -12.35 -9.58
C ALA A 50 8.01 -12.68 -9.38
N SER A 51 7.51 -13.81 -9.90
CA SER A 51 6.11 -14.23 -9.68
C SER A 51 5.82 -14.48 -8.18
N SER A 52 6.76 -15.11 -7.45
CA SER A 52 6.62 -15.28 -6.01
C SER A 52 6.57 -13.95 -5.27
N ALA A 53 7.44 -12.99 -5.61
CA ALA A 53 7.47 -11.67 -5.00
C ALA A 53 6.21 -10.86 -5.34
N LEU A 54 5.66 -11.04 -6.54
CA LEU A 54 4.38 -10.46 -6.93
C LEU A 54 3.25 -11.02 -6.07
N GLY A 55 3.21 -12.35 -5.91
CA GLY A 55 2.23 -13.02 -5.05
C GLY A 55 2.30 -12.54 -3.61
N ASP A 56 3.52 -12.43 -3.05
CA ASP A 56 3.74 -11.88 -1.70
C ASP A 56 3.16 -10.46 -1.56
N LEU A 57 3.40 -9.58 -2.54
CA LEU A 57 2.93 -8.20 -2.52
C LEU A 57 1.42 -8.09 -2.71
N LEU A 58 0.84 -8.83 -3.67
CA LEU A 58 -0.59 -8.84 -3.90
C LEU A 58 -1.34 -9.37 -2.67
N GLU A 59 -0.85 -10.41 -2.01
CA GLU A 59 -1.46 -10.94 -0.79
C GLU A 59 -1.50 -9.90 0.32
N VAL A 60 -0.39 -9.20 0.55
CA VAL A 60 -0.32 -8.16 1.57
C VAL A 60 -1.22 -6.96 1.24
N LEU A 61 -1.16 -6.45 0.00
CA LEU A 61 -1.89 -5.25 -0.41
C LEU A 61 -3.39 -5.49 -0.61
N THR A 62 -3.81 -6.73 -0.82
CA THR A 62 -5.23 -7.11 -0.92
C THR A 62 -5.81 -7.62 0.40
N ALA A 63 -5.02 -7.60 1.49
CA ALA A 63 -5.38 -8.23 2.75
C ALA A 63 -5.81 -9.71 2.60
N GLY A 64 -5.15 -10.45 1.72
CA GLY A 64 -5.38 -11.87 1.47
C GLY A 64 -6.47 -12.20 0.44
N ALA A 65 -7.10 -11.22 -0.21
CA ALA A 65 -8.10 -11.49 -1.24
C ALA A 65 -7.52 -12.14 -2.51
N ILE A 66 -6.24 -11.90 -2.79
CA ILE A 66 -5.43 -12.70 -3.72
C ILE A 66 -4.31 -13.32 -2.89
N THR A 67 -4.19 -14.64 -2.87
CA THR A 67 -3.09 -15.31 -2.18
C THR A 67 -1.88 -15.46 -3.09
N LYS A 68 -0.69 -15.61 -2.51
CA LYS A 68 0.51 -15.99 -3.25
C LYS A 68 0.30 -17.29 -4.05
N ALA A 69 -0.42 -18.26 -3.48
CA ALA A 69 -0.72 -19.52 -4.13
C ALA A 69 -1.54 -19.32 -5.40
N ASP A 70 -2.51 -18.40 -5.39
CA ASP A 70 -3.29 -18.05 -6.58
C ASP A 70 -2.40 -17.52 -7.70
N VAL A 71 -1.43 -16.67 -7.37
CA VAL A 71 -0.52 -16.05 -8.35
C VAL A 71 0.47 -17.05 -8.93
N ILE A 72 1.02 -17.94 -8.10
CA ILE A 72 2.00 -18.95 -8.54
C ILE A 72 1.32 -20.07 -9.34
N GLY A 73 0.10 -20.46 -8.96
CA GLY A 73 -0.66 -21.53 -9.61
C GLY A 73 -1.37 -21.10 -10.89
N ALA A 74 -1.58 -19.80 -11.09
CA ALA A 74 -2.27 -19.29 -12.26
C ALA A 74 -1.35 -19.15 -13.49
N PRO A 75 -1.92 -19.18 -14.71
CA PRO A 75 -1.20 -18.80 -15.91
C PRO A 75 -0.64 -17.38 -15.80
N VAL A 76 0.54 -17.13 -16.38
CA VAL A 76 1.19 -15.80 -16.38
C VAL A 76 0.26 -14.70 -16.91
N ALA A 77 -0.63 -15.05 -17.84
CA ALA A 77 -1.62 -14.12 -18.40
C ALA A 77 -2.67 -13.66 -17.39
N ALA A 78 -2.95 -14.40 -16.31
CA ALA A 78 -3.93 -14.00 -15.30
C ALA A 78 -3.41 -12.88 -14.39
N PHE A 79 -2.09 -12.85 -14.14
CA PHE A 79 -1.40 -11.84 -13.34
C PHE A 79 -0.24 -11.24 -14.13
N PRO A 80 -0.51 -10.39 -15.14
CA PRO A 80 0.54 -9.82 -15.97
C PRO A 80 1.49 -8.97 -15.12
N LEU A 81 2.78 -9.28 -15.20
CA LEU A 81 3.78 -8.78 -14.25
C LEU A 81 3.85 -7.25 -14.23
N SER A 82 3.94 -6.59 -15.39
CA SER A 82 4.11 -5.14 -15.47
C SER A 82 2.91 -4.35 -14.93
N PRO A 83 1.65 -4.65 -15.33
CA PRO A 83 0.48 -4.00 -14.74
C PRO A 83 0.36 -4.23 -13.23
N CYS A 84 0.58 -5.46 -12.76
CA CYS A 84 0.45 -5.77 -11.33
C CYS A 84 1.56 -5.10 -10.51
N MET A 85 2.80 -5.10 -11.01
CA MET A 85 3.93 -4.41 -10.37
C MET A 85 3.66 -2.91 -10.27
N LYS A 86 3.19 -2.26 -11.35
CA LYS A 86 2.84 -0.85 -11.35
C LYS A 86 1.77 -0.55 -10.30
N ALA A 87 0.70 -1.34 -10.25
CA ALA A 87 -0.38 -1.13 -9.28
C ALA A 87 0.08 -1.32 -7.83
N CYS A 88 0.96 -2.30 -7.57
CA CYS A 88 1.55 -2.48 -6.24
C CYS A 88 2.44 -1.27 -5.86
N TRP A 89 3.22 -0.76 -6.80
CA TRP A 89 4.06 0.42 -6.59
C TRP A 89 3.23 1.68 -6.34
N ASP A 90 2.18 1.90 -7.13
CA ASP A 90 1.26 3.02 -6.95
C ASP A 90 0.58 2.97 -5.56
N ALA A 91 0.22 1.76 -5.07
CA ALA A 91 -0.36 1.59 -3.74
C ALA A 91 0.63 1.91 -2.62
N TRP A 92 1.90 1.55 -2.82
CA TRP A 92 2.99 1.90 -1.92
C TRP A 92 3.25 3.42 -1.88
N GLU A 93 3.38 4.05 -3.04
CA GLU A 93 3.59 5.50 -3.13
C GLU A 93 2.42 6.28 -2.53
N LEU A 94 1.18 5.84 -2.79
CA LEU A 94 -0.01 6.46 -2.24
C LEU A 94 -0.04 6.38 -0.70
N ALA A 95 0.46 5.29 -0.11
CA ALA A 95 0.55 5.15 1.33
C ALA A 95 1.65 6.05 1.94
N GLN A 96 2.79 6.18 1.26
CA GLN A 96 3.92 6.98 1.73
C GLN A 96 3.71 8.49 1.56
N TYR A 97 3.10 8.90 0.45
CA TYR A 97 3.03 10.29 0.00
C TYR A 97 1.60 10.82 -0.17
N GLY A 98 0.59 10.03 0.16
CA GLY A 98 -0.81 10.42 -0.01
C GLY A 98 -1.18 10.74 -1.47
N PRO A 99 -2.44 11.17 -1.72
CA PRO A 99 -2.94 11.46 -3.07
C PRO A 99 -2.26 12.67 -3.74
N ALA A 100 -1.56 13.51 -2.97
CA ALA A 100 -0.91 14.72 -3.46
C ALA A 100 0.60 14.55 -3.70
N GLY A 101 1.17 13.35 -3.47
CA GLY A 101 2.61 13.10 -3.62
C GLY A 101 3.47 13.82 -2.58
N ARG A 102 2.90 14.23 -1.44
CA ARG A 102 3.62 14.84 -0.31
C ARG A 102 3.75 13.80 0.80
N SER A 103 4.95 13.59 1.35
CA SER A 103 5.16 12.67 2.49
C SER A 103 4.02 12.79 3.51
N ALA A 104 3.45 11.66 3.92
CA ALA A 104 2.36 11.63 4.91
C ALA A 104 2.74 12.36 6.22
N GLU A 105 4.04 12.43 6.52
CA GLU A 105 4.60 13.19 7.65
C GLU A 105 4.58 14.71 7.44
N ALA A 106 4.51 15.18 6.19
CA ALA A 106 4.46 16.59 5.80
C ALA A 106 3.02 17.11 5.59
N GLY A 107 2.01 16.30 5.95
CA GLY A 107 0.61 16.73 5.96
C GLY A 107 0.41 17.96 6.86
N PRO A 108 -0.61 18.81 6.60
CA PRO A 108 -0.89 19.94 7.47
C PRO A 108 -1.05 19.46 8.90
N ALA A 109 -0.37 20.13 9.85
CA ALA A 109 -0.46 19.81 11.26
C ALA A 109 -1.93 19.63 11.67
N ASN A 110 -2.27 18.46 12.24
CA ASN A 110 -3.63 18.11 12.62
C ASN A 110 -4.28 19.28 13.39
N PRO A 111 -5.34 19.93 12.90
CA PRO A 111 -5.94 21.08 13.57
C PRO A 111 -6.51 20.73 14.96
N GLN A 112 -6.68 19.45 15.29
CA GLN A 112 -7.09 18.99 16.62
C GLN A 112 -6.00 19.14 17.70
N THR A 113 -4.71 19.25 17.34
CA THR A 113 -3.64 19.45 18.35
C THR A 113 -3.52 20.91 18.82
N ARG A 114 -4.33 21.83 18.28
CA ARG A 114 -4.33 23.27 18.62
C ARG A 114 -5.56 23.77 19.37
N ARG A 115 -6.26 22.92 20.13
CA ARG A 115 -7.18 23.43 21.15
C ARG A 115 -6.53 23.26 22.52
N PRO A 116 -5.90 24.29 23.10
CA PRO A 116 -5.61 24.27 24.52
C PRO A 116 -6.96 24.11 25.21
N THR A 117 -7.17 22.98 25.87
CA THR A 117 -8.36 22.76 26.70
C THR A 117 -8.45 23.92 27.68
N LEU A 118 -9.66 24.47 27.86
CA LEU A 118 -9.94 25.59 28.78
C LEU A 118 -9.40 25.31 30.20
N TRP A 119 -9.34 24.03 30.57
CA TRP A 119 -8.70 23.48 31.76
C TRP A 119 -7.21 23.85 31.91
N ARG A 120 -6.43 23.90 30.82
CA ARG A 120 -5.01 24.27 30.86
C ARG A 120 -4.79 25.77 31.12
N ARG A 121 -5.80 26.61 30.82
CA ARG A 121 -5.79 28.05 31.18
C ARG A 121 -6.22 28.31 32.62
N LEU A 122 -7.08 27.47 33.21
CA LEU A 122 -7.57 27.64 34.58
C LEU A 122 -6.66 26.98 35.63
N PHE A 123 -5.94 25.91 35.29
CA PHE A 123 -5.13 25.13 36.25
C PHE A 123 -3.62 25.12 35.96
N GLY A 124 -3.15 25.84 34.94
CA GLY A 124 -1.75 25.87 34.53
C GLY A 124 -0.98 27.09 35.03
N ARG A 125 -0.92 27.31 36.34
CA ARG A 125 0.05 28.23 36.97
C ARG A 125 0.63 27.59 38.23
N ARG A 126 1.79 26.98 38.09
CA ARG A 126 2.88 26.98 39.07
C ARG A 126 4.20 26.96 38.31
#